data_AF-A0A7K4N4N6-F1
#
_entry.id   AF-A0A7K4N4N6-F1
#
_cell.length_a   1.000
_cell.length_b   1.000
_cell.length_c   1.000
_cell.angle_alpha   90.00
_cell.angle_beta   90.00
_cell.angle_gamma   90.00
#
_symmetry.space_group_name_H-M   'P 1'
#
loop_
_entity.id
_entity.type
_entity.pdbx_description
1 polymer ?
#
loop_
_entity_poly.entity_id
_entity_poly.type
_entity_poly.pdbx_seq_one_letter_code
_entity_poly.pdbx_strand_id
1 'polypeptide(L)'
;RRGKGNAIIVEILFTGDPDVRFVTDLSENHNFNSAIEKIDSVVELLPYHLNDNNIPNDLSEAVYKYDIESGRWRLNSVLVGQKKISLTKKG
;
A
#
# COMPACT_ATOMS: atom_id res chain seq x y z
N ARG A 1 -19.17 10.99 -3.57
CA ARG A 1 -18.99 12.41 -3.16
C ARG A 1 -19.90 13.33 -3.99
N ARG A 2 -20.39 14.45 -3.43
CA ARG A 2 -20.86 15.64 -4.18
C ARG A 2 -19.88 16.80 -3.90
N GLY A 3 -18.98 17.15 -4.82
CA GLY A 3 -18.12 18.36 -4.75
C GLY A 3 -16.58 18.17 -4.81
N LYS A 4 -15.89 19.17 -5.39
CA LYS A 4 -14.44 19.28 -5.70
C LYS A 4 -13.54 19.68 -4.51
N GLY A 5 -13.73 19.10 -3.32
CA GLY A 5 -13.00 19.50 -2.11
C GLY A 5 -12.15 18.37 -1.51
N ASN A 6 -10.83 18.57 -1.52
CA ASN A 6 -9.72 17.89 -0.80
C ASN A 6 -9.66 16.36 -0.82
N ALA A 7 -8.47 15.81 -1.12
CA ALA A 7 -8.16 14.39 -0.94
C ALA A 7 -8.51 13.90 0.48
N ILE A 8 -9.23 12.77 0.58
CA ILE A 8 -9.36 12.06 1.85
C ILE A 8 -8.14 11.15 1.93
N ILE A 9 -7.34 11.32 2.98
CA ILE A 9 -6.30 10.34 3.31
C ILE A 9 -6.99 9.19 4.02
N VAL A 10 -6.95 8.01 3.41
CA VAL A 10 -7.35 6.76 4.03
C VAL A 10 -6.10 5.95 4.34
N GLU A 11 -6.01 5.53 5.58
CA GLU A 11 -5.04 4.55 6.05
C GLU A 11 -5.79 3.34 6.58
N ILE A 12 -5.46 2.16 6.06
CA ILE A 12 -5.98 0.88 6.56
C ILE A 12 -4.77 0.09 7.04
N LEU A 13 -4.78 -0.27 8.33
CA LEU A 13 -3.73 -1.05 8.97
C LEU A 13 -4.26 -2.44 9.29
N PHE A 14 -3.62 -3.45 8.71
CA PHE A 14 -3.76 -4.84 9.12
C PHE A 14 -2.62 -5.14 10.10
N THR A 15 -2.95 -5.37 11.36
CA THR A 15 -1.94 -5.66 12.39
C THR A 15 -1.52 -7.13 12.33
N GLY A 16 -0.22 -7.39 12.45
CA GLY A 16 0.32 -8.74 12.35
C GLY A 16 1.84 -8.78 12.52
N ASP A 17 2.45 -9.84 12.01
CA ASP A 17 3.90 -9.97 11.93
C ASP A 17 4.26 -10.33 10.48
N PRO A 18 4.49 -9.34 9.59
CA PRO A 18 4.56 -7.88 9.85
C PRO A 18 3.18 -7.18 9.84
N ASP A 19 3.16 -5.92 10.29
CA ASP A 19 2.05 -5.01 10.02
C ASP A 19 1.99 -4.67 8.52
N VAL A 20 0.79 -4.49 7.98
CA VAL A 20 0.57 -4.09 6.58
C VAL A 20 -0.34 -2.88 6.52
N ARG A 21 0.19 -1.76 5.99
CA ARG A 21 -0.52 -0.49 5.86
C ARG A 21 -0.79 -0.14 4.41
N PHE A 22 -2.05 0.14 4.09
CA PHE A 22 -2.47 0.72 2.82
C PHE A 22 -2.76 2.20 3.01
N VAL A 23 -2.08 3.06 2.24
CA VAL A 23 -2.24 4.52 2.31
C VAL A 23 -2.63 5.07 0.95
N THR A 24 -3.71 5.85 0.91
CA THR A 24 -4.18 6.49 -0.32
C THR A 24 -4.83 7.84 -0.03
N ASP A 25 -4.59 8.84 -0.88
CA ASP A 25 -5.05 10.23 -0.74
C ASP A 25 -5.84 10.66 -1.98
N LEU A 26 -6.71 9.79 -2.49
CA LEU A 26 -7.39 10.00 -3.77
C LEU A 26 -8.55 11.00 -3.67
N SER A 27 -8.53 11.99 -4.56
CA SER A 27 -9.59 13.00 -4.70
C SER A 27 -10.75 12.53 -5.58
N GLU A 28 -10.47 11.70 -6.59
CA GLU A 28 -11.48 11.22 -7.54
C GLU A 28 -12.21 9.98 -7.04
N ASN A 29 -13.56 10.00 -7.08
CA ASN A 29 -14.38 8.89 -6.57
C ASN A 29 -14.04 7.54 -7.23
N HIS A 30 -13.83 7.54 -8.54
CA HIS A 30 -13.56 6.31 -9.29
C HIS A 30 -12.20 5.72 -8.92
N ASN A 31 -11.18 6.56 -8.74
CA ASN A 31 -9.87 6.12 -8.27
C ASN A 31 -9.93 5.60 -6.84
N PHE A 32 -10.63 6.32 -5.95
CA PHE A 32 -10.84 5.90 -4.57
C PHE A 32 -11.53 4.53 -4.50
N ASN A 33 -12.67 4.38 -5.16
CA ASN A 33 -13.41 3.11 -5.17
C ASN A 33 -12.54 1.97 -5.71
N SER A 34 -11.83 2.20 -6.83
CA SER A 34 -10.94 1.19 -7.39
C SER A 34 -9.78 0.84 -6.46
N ALA A 35 -9.26 1.80 -5.67
CA ALA A 35 -8.24 1.53 -4.68
C ALA A 35 -8.77 0.64 -3.57
N ILE A 36 -9.94 0.96 -3.00
CA ILE A 36 -10.54 0.16 -1.91
C ILE A 36 -10.91 -1.24 -2.39
N GLU A 37 -11.54 -1.37 -3.55
CA GLU A 37 -11.96 -2.66 -4.12
C GLU A 37 -10.80 -3.61 -4.38
N LYS A 38 -9.59 -3.10 -4.64
CA LYS A 38 -8.42 -3.93 -5.01
C LYS A 38 -7.50 -4.28 -3.83
N ILE A 39 -7.83 -3.88 -2.60
CA ILE A 39 -6.99 -4.21 -1.42
C ILE A 39 -6.98 -5.72 -1.19
N ASP A 40 -8.12 -6.38 -1.39
CA ASP A 40 -8.30 -7.83 -1.26
C ASP A 40 -7.24 -8.63 -2.04
N SER A 41 -7.00 -8.27 -3.30
CA SER A 41 -6.04 -8.93 -4.19
C SER A 41 -4.61 -8.87 -3.66
N VAL A 42 -4.25 -7.78 -2.97
CA VAL A 42 -2.94 -7.68 -2.32
C VAL A 42 -2.91 -8.51 -1.06
N VAL A 43 -3.95 -8.40 -0.22
CA VAL A 43 -4.03 -9.13 1.05
C VAL A 43 -3.96 -10.64 0.84
N GLU A 44 -4.67 -11.16 -0.16
CA GLU A 44 -4.66 -12.58 -0.54
C GLU A 44 -3.27 -13.05 -1.01
N LEU A 45 -2.51 -12.17 -1.67
CA LEU A 45 -1.19 -12.48 -2.24
C LEU A 45 -0.02 -11.91 -1.43
N LEU A 46 -0.27 -11.45 -0.19
CA LEU A 46 0.75 -10.84 0.67
C LEU A 46 2.02 -11.70 0.80
N PRO A 47 1.94 -13.03 1.04
CA PRO A 47 3.13 -13.86 1.17
C PRO A 47 4.03 -13.81 -0.09
N TYR A 48 3.42 -13.78 -1.27
CA TYR A 48 4.16 -13.71 -2.54
C TYR A 48 4.81 -12.34 -2.71
N HIS A 49 4.06 -11.26 -2.47
CA HIS A 49 4.58 -9.90 -2.62
C HIS A 49 5.75 -9.61 -1.66
N LEU A 50 5.71 -10.09 -0.43
CA LEU A 50 6.77 -9.83 0.53
C LEU A 50 8.03 -10.66 0.24
N ASN A 51 7.86 -11.90 -0.24
CA ASN A 51 8.97 -12.77 -0.63
C ASN A 51 9.67 -12.30 -1.91
N ASP A 52 8.94 -11.86 -2.92
CA ASP A 52 9.49 -11.46 -4.23
C ASP A 52 10.40 -10.21 -4.16
N ASN A 53 10.24 -9.38 -3.12
CA ASN A 53 10.95 -8.12 -2.99
C ASN A 53 12.31 -8.25 -2.28
N ASN A 54 12.79 -9.46 -1.95
CA ASN A 54 14.01 -9.71 -1.16
C ASN A 54 14.02 -8.88 0.13
N ILE A 55 12.87 -8.76 0.80
CA ILE A 55 12.74 -7.97 2.02
C ILE A 55 13.41 -8.72 3.17
N PRO A 56 14.16 -8.05 4.05
CA PRO A 56 14.74 -8.68 5.24
C PRO A 56 13.69 -9.37 6.12
N ASN A 57 14.09 -10.47 6.78
CA ASN A 57 13.20 -11.27 7.64
C ASN A 57 12.72 -10.52 8.90
N ASP A 58 13.33 -9.40 9.26
CA ASP A 58 13.00 -8.54 10.40
C ASP A 58 12.08 -7.36 10.00
N LEU A 59 11.23 -7.60 9.00
CA LEU A 59 10.19 -6.68 8.56
C LEU A 59 9.17 -6.46 9.68
N SER A 60 9.01 -5.22 10.10
CA SER A 60 8.01 -4.82 11.11
C SER A 60 6.77 -4.20 10.47
N GLU A 61 6.91 -3.53 9.33
CA GLU A 61 5.79 -2.92 8.61
C GLU A 61 6.03 -2.87 7.10
N ALA A 62 5.02 -3.24 6.31
CA ALA A 62 4.97 -3.03 4.87
C ALA A 62 3.93 -1.95 4.51
N VAL A 63 4.36 -0.90 3.82
CA VAL A 63 3.49 0.21 3.42
C VAL A 63 3.26 0.18 1.91
N TYR A 64 2.00 0.06 1.52
CA TYR A 64 1.53 0.10 0.15
C TYR A 64 0.90 1.46 -0.19
N LYS A 65 1.10 1.91 -1.43
CA LYS A 65 0.41 3.07 -2.02
C LYS A 65 -0.30 2.68 -3.30
N TYR A 66 -1.43 3.32 -3.56
CA TYR A 66 -2.16 3.09 -4.80
C TYR A 66 -1.54 3.87 -5.95
N ASP A 67 -1.06 3.16 -6.96
CA ASP A 67 -0.56 3.74 -8.20
C ASP A 67 -1.72 3.87 -9.19
N ILE A 68 -2.22 5.10 -9.36
CA ILE A 68 -3.34 5.41 -10.25
C ILE A 68 -3.01 5.05 -11.71
N GLU A 69 -1.75 5.24 -12.14
CA GLU A 69 -1.34 4.99 -13.52
C GLU A 69 -1.51 3.53 -13.90
N SER A 70 -1.14 2.62 -12.99
CA SER A 70 -1.30 1.17 -13.21
C SER A 70 -2.59 0.60 -12.62
N GLY A 71 -3.33 1.39 -11.85
CA GLY A 71 -4.52 0.96 -11.12
C GLY A 71 -4.25 -0.17 -10.12
N ARG A 72 -3.05 -0.20 -9.52
CA ARG A 72 -2.58 -1.27 -8.62
C ARG A 72 -1.99 -0.70 -7.34
N TRP A 73 -2.15 -1.42 -6.25
CA TRP A 73 -1.38 -1.19 -5.03
C TRP A 73 0.06 -1.66 -5.22
N ARG A 74 1.02 -0.82 -4.86
CA ARG A 74 2.45 -1.12 -4.95
C ARG A 74 3.11 -0.94 -3.59
N LEU A 75 4.03 -1.84 -3.28
CA LEU A 75 4.86 -1.72 -2.09
C LEU A 75 5.72 -0.46 -2.24
N ASN A 76 5.53 0.49 -1.34
CA ASN A 76 6.15 1.81 -1.39
C ASN A 76 7.33 1.90 -0.43
N SER A 77 7.19 1.34 0.77
CA SER A 77 8.27 1.31 1.75
C SER A 77 8.09 0.18 2.74
N VAL A 78 9.20 -0.24 3.35
CA VAL A 78 9.23 -1.22 4.42
C VAL A 78 9.92 -0.64 5.65
N LEU A 79 9.47 -1.04 6.84
CA LEU A 79 10.14 -0.78 8.10
C LEU A 79 10.83 -2.06 8.55
N VAL A 80 12.15 -2.00 8.74
CA VAL A 80 12.97 -3.11 9.19
C VAL A 80 13.60 -2.70 10.52
N GLY A 81 13.11 -3.26 11.62
CA GLY A 81 13.37 -2.73 12.97
C GLY A 81 12.95 -1.26 13.08
N GLN A 82 13.91 -0.34 13.26
CA GLN A 82 13.66 1.11 13.32
C GLN A 82 14.00 1.85 12.02
N LYS A 83 14.39 1.14 10.96
CA LYS A 83 14.86 1.74 9.71
C LYS A 83 13.80 1.63 8.62
N LYS A 84 13.39 2.77 8.07
CA LYS A 84 12.51 2.84 6.90
C LYS A 84 13.32 2.77 5.61
N ILE A 85 12.90 1.89 4.69
CA ILE A 85 13.49 1.73 3.36
C ILE A 85 12.40 2.04 2.33
N SER A 86 12.62 3.05 1.50
CA SER A 86 11.72 3.38 0.38
C SER A 86 12.10 2.56 -0.85
N LEU A 87 11.11 1.93 -1.47
CA LEU A 87 11.29 1.16 -2.69
C LEU A 87 10.94 2.05 -3.87
N THR A 88 11.95 2.49 -4.62
CA THR A 88 11.73 3.21 -5.88
C THR A 88 11.30 2.22 -6.96
N LYS A 89 10.37 2.62 -7.85
CA LYS A 89 10.00 1.83 -9.05
C LYS A 89 11.30 1.28 -9.68
N LYS A 90 11.50 -0.04 -9.66
CA LYS A 90 12.35 -0.67 -10.67
C LYS A 90 11.65 -0.39 -12.00
N GLY A 91 12.36 0.29 -12.90
CA GLY A 91 11.86 0.75 -14.20
C GLY A 91 11.23 -0.36 -15.01
#